data_AF-A0A3C1GEU0-F1
#
_entry.id   AF-A0A3C1GEU0-F1
#
_cell.length_a   1.000
_cell.length_b   1.000
_cell.length_c   1.000
_cell.angle_alpha   90.00
_cell.angle_beta   90.00
_cell.angle_gamma   90.00
#
_symmetry.space_group_name_H-M   'P 1'
#
loop_
_entity.id
_entity.type
_entity.pdbx_description
1 polymer ?
#
loop_
_entity_poly.entity_id
_entity_poly.type
_entity_poly.pdbx_seq_one_letter_code
_entity_poly.pdbx_strand_id
1 'polypeptide(L)'
;MPSEDRAGLALDVFKKPIGAFRATLAATADEVRGYLATRQSSWEGKVARVSAELGPLAIGRIDVERFATLVEDQPDASPAALETLGGALAALGDLAGRSEQLCVVEVPAGGSLYEVVGRALAEIGRAFSAARLVSEVRAGRFEPAGGGVAAGPLPFSRWTKAERRLAPPLVVRVQGRDLRAAGLAEFLDGRQRLVLVVEGECAPAPLGRLITPGIFVLQSAGGSGLDRLLAWDGPGIAALVPDSAARFAHDPSGGAAAWERLRIEFLPDRAARRAIGGLSGAQQMEELELLRSLATRPAGGETRPAGPEPADAAAGLTAADPADKLAAWLLSRVDLSDAG
;
A
#
# COMPACT_ATOMS: atom_id res chain seq x y z
N MET A 1 28.39 11.55 0.88
CA MET A 1 27.28 11.85 1.80
C MET A 1 26.15 10.90 1.48
N PRO A 2 26.06 9.71 2.10
CA PRO A 2 25.52 8.63 1.31
C PRO A 2 24.01 8.44 1.49
N SER A 3 23.52 8.18 2.70
CA SER A 3 22.19 7.55 2.84
C SER A 3 21.30 8.11 3.93
N GLU A 4 21.84 8.46 5.11
CA GLU A 4 21.04 9.08 6.18
C GLU A 4 20.44 10.42 5.73
N ASP A 5 21.24 11.25 5.05
CA ASP A 5 20.76 12.51 4.46
C ASP A 5 19.65 12.29 3.42
N ARG A 6 19.70 11.18 2.68
CA ARG A 6 18.71 10.85 1.63
C ARG A 6 17.40 10.34 2.22
N ALA A 7 17.47 9.54 3.28
CA ALA A 7 16.30 9.08 4.01
C ALA A 7 15.59 10.24 4.72
N GLY A 8 16.34 11.14 5.36
CA GLY A 8 15.80 12.37 5.94
C GLY A 8 15.07 13.23 4.90
N LEU A 9 15.69 13.45 3.74
CA LEU A 9 15.07 14.19 2.64
C LEU A 9 13.75 13.54 2.19
N ALA A 10 13.74 12.22 1.98
CA ALA A 10 12.52 11.52 1.61
C ALA A 10 11.42 11.68 2.66
N LEU A 11 11.76 11.53 3.94
CA LEU A 11 10.80 11.70 5.04
C LEU A 11 10.25 13.11 5.12
N ASP A 12 11.06 14.13 4.89
CA ASP A 12 10.61 15.52 4.89
C ASP A 12 9.57 15.78 3.79
N VAL A 13 9.77 15.23 2.59
CA VAL A 13 8.78 15.32 1.49
C VAL A 13 7.47 14.64 1.89
N PHE A 14 7.55 13.47 2.52
CA PHE A 14 6.38 12.66 2.89
C PHE A 14 5.82 12.95 4.29
N LYS A 15 6.31 13.98 4.99
CA LYS A 15 5.90 14.31 6.36
C LYS A 15 4.39 14.55 6.48
N LYS A 16 3.80 15.26 5.52
CA LYS A 16 2.37 15.58 5.51
C LYS A 16 1.48 14.32 5.40
N PRO A 17 1.66 13.43 4.40
CA PRO A 17 0.85 12.20 4.33
C PRO A 17 1.09 11.26 5.51
N ILE A 18 2.31 11.15 6.04
CA ILE A 18 2.59 10.37 7.26
C ILE A 18 1.81 10.94 8.46
N GLY A 19 1.83 12.25 8.63
CA GLY A 19 1.06 12.94 9.67
C GLY A 19 -0.46 12.76 9.52
N ALA A 20 -0.97 12.76 8.28
CA ALA A 20 -2.38 12.51 8.01
C ALA A 20 -2.80 11.07 8.36
N PHE A 21 -1.95 10.09 8.06
CA PHE A 21 -2.16 8.70 8.46
C PHE A 21 -2.19 8.57 9.99
N ARG A 22 -1.20 9.16 10.70
CA ARG A 22 -1.16 9.21 12.16
C ARG A 22 -2.41 9.84 12.76
N ALA A 23 -2.86 10.97 12.22
CA ALA A 23 -4.06 11.66 12.68
C ALA A 23 -5.32 10.79 12.50
N THR A 24 -5.38 10.04 11.38
CA THR A 24 -6.47 9.08 11.14
C THR A 24 -6.47 7.98 12.20
N LEU A 25 -5.32 7.37 12.49
CA LEU A 25 -5.20 6.35 13.54
C LEU A 25 -5.62 6.88 14.91
N ALA A 26 -5.16 8.08 15.28
CA ALA A 26 -5.50 8.71 16.55
C ALA A 26 -7.01 9.00 16.65
N ALA A 27 -7.62 9.56 15.60
CA ALA A 27 -9.05 9.83 15.55
C ALA A 27 -9.87 8.54 15.68
N THR A 28 -9.49 7.47 14.97
CA THR A 28 -10.14 6.17 15.10
C THR A 28 -9.96 5.59 16.51
N ALA A 29 -8.77 5.71 17.11
CA ALA A 29 -8.54 5.27 18.49
C ALA A 29 -9.44 6.03 19.48
N ASP A 30 -9.59 7.34 19.32
CA ASP A 30 -10.46 8.16 20.19
C ASP A 30 -11.94 7.78 20.05
N GLU A 31 -12.40 7.50 18.83
CA GLU A 31 -13.75 7.01 18.56
C GLU A 31 -14.00 5.63 19.21
N VAL A 32 -13.04 4.71 19.07
CA VAL A 32 -13.11 3.38 19.71
C VAL A 32 -13.11 3.51 21.22
N ARG A 33 -12.32 4.43 21.80
CA ARG A 33 -12.29 4.67 23.25
C ARG A 33 -13.64 5.14 23.78
N GLY A 34 -14.27 6.10 23.10
CA GLY A 34 -15.62 6.58 23.48
C GLY A 34 -16.67 5.48 23.38
N TYR A 35 -16.59 4.67 22.32
CA TYR A 35 -17.48 3.51 22.14
C TYR A 35 -17.30 2.46 23.26
N LEU A 36 -16.05 2.13 23.57
CA LEU A 36 -15.70 1.17 24.63
C LEU A 36 -16.21 1.64 26.00
N ALA A 37 -15.98 2.91 26.36
CA ALA A 37 -16.44 3.48 27.64
C ALA A 37 -17.98 3.40 27.79
N THR A 38 -18.71 3.67 26.70
CA THR A 38 -20.17 3.57 26.67
C THR A 38 -20.63 2.13 26.91
N ARG A 39 -19.98 1.16 26.26
CA ARG A 39 -20.32 -0.27 26.41
C ARG A 39 -19.95 -0.83 27.78
N GLN A 40 -18.81 -0.43 28.35
CA GLN A 40 -18.40 -0.79 29.71
C GLN A 40 -19.44 -0.33 30.74
N SER A 41 -19.86 0.93 30.65
CA SER A 41 -20.90 1.49 31.54
C SER A 41 -22.22 0.71 31.43
N SER A 42 -22.61 0.32 30.22
CA SER A 42 -23.82 -0.49 29.99
C SER A 42 -23.70 -1.90 30.59
N TRP A 43 -22.52 -2.53 30.50
CA TRP A 43 -22.27 -3.83 31.09
C TRP A 43 -22.31 -3.77 32.62
N GLU A 44 -21.64 -2.80 33.23
CA GLU A 44 -21.66 -2.58 34.68
C GLU A 44 -23.09 -2.36 35.20
N GLY A 45 -23.90 -1.55 34.49
CA GLY A 45 -25.31 -1.37 34.81
C GLY A 45 -26.13 -2.67 34.75
N LYS A 46 -25.85 -3.54 33.77
CA LYS A 46 -26.47 -4.87 33.67
C LYS A 46 -26.08 -5.76 34.85
N VAL A 47 -24.79 -5.86 35.15
CA VAL A 47 -24.28 -6.66 36.28
C VAL A 47 -24.91 -6.18 37.59
N ALA A 48 -25.00 -4.86 37.80
CA ALA A 48 -25.66 -4.28 38.96
C ALA A 48 -27.14 -4.65 39.05
N ARG A 49 -27.87 -4.62 37.92
CA ARG A 49 -29.28 -5.03 37.85
C ARG A 49 -29.47 -6.52 38.16
N VAL A 50 -28.67 -7.40 37.54
CA VAL A 50 -28.71 -8.85 37.79
C VAL A 50 -28.38 -9.16 39.25
N SER A 51 -27.38 -8.47 39.83
CA SER A 51 -27.05 -8.58 41.25
C SER A 51 -28.24 -8.24 42.16
N ALA A 52 -28.94 -7.14 41.84
CA ALA A 52 -30.13 -6.71 42.59
C ALA A 52 -31.30 -7.70 42.47
N GLU A 53 -31.53 -8.26 41.27
CA GLU A 53 -32.57 -9.27 41.01
C GLU A 53 -32.29 -10.60 41.73
N LEU A 54 -31.03 -11.02 41.81
CA LEU A 54 -30.61 -12.24 42.52
C LEU A 54 -30.68 -12.08 44.06
N GLY A 55 -30.56 -10.85 44.56
CA GLY A 55 -30.70 -10.51 45.96
C GLY A 55 -29.62 -11.10 46.89
N PRO A 56 -29.76 -10.93 48.21
CA PRO A 56 -28.71 -11.28 49.19
C PRO A 56 -28.36 -12.76 49.26
N LEU A 57 -29.26 -13.64 48.81
CA LEU A 57 -29.10 -15.10 48.87
C LEU A 57 -28.10 -15.65 47.86
N ALA A 58 -27.79 -14.88 46.81
CA ALA A 58 -26.83 -15.25 45.77
C ALA A 58 -25.38 -14.88 46.11
N ILE A 59 -25.17 -14.02 47.12
CA ILE A 59 -23.84 -13.52 47.51
C ILE A 59 -22.94 -14.70 47.90
N GLY A 60 -21.80 -14.81 47.21
CA GLY A 60 -20.80 -15.87 47.44
C GLY A 60 -21.19 -17.26 46.93
N ARG A 61 -22.37 -17.41 46.32
CA ARG A 61 -22.84 -18.69 45.73
C ARG A 61 -22.97 -18.64 44.21
N ILE A 62 -23.24 -17.47 43.66
CA ILE A 62 -23.37 -17.24 42.22
C ILE A 62 -22.33 -16.21 41.81
N ASP A 63 -21.54 -16.54 40.79
CA ASP A 63 -20.74 -15.55 40.07
C ASP A 63 -21.69 -14.69 39.23
N VAL A 64 -21.96 -13.47 39.69
CA VAL A 64 -22.94 -12.56 39.08
C VAL A 64 -22.51 -12.14 37.69
N GLU A 65 -21.21 -11.96 37.44
CA GLU A 65 -20.69 -11.58 36.12
C GLU A 65 -20.91 -12.72 35.12
N ARG A 66 -20.55 -13.94 35.52
CA ARG A 66 -20.78 -15.14 34.69
C ARG A 66 -22.27 -15.47 34.53
N PHE A 67 -23.11 -15.12 35.50
CA PHE A 67 -24.55 -15.30 35.37
C PHE A 67 -25.15 -14.25 34.43
N ALA A 68 -24.67 -12.99 34.48
CA ALA A 68 -25.13 -11.91 33.61
C ALA A 68 -24.85 -12.18 32.12
N THR A 69 -23.83 -13.00 31.78
CA THR A 69 -23.60 -13.44 30.40
C THR A 69 -24.65 -14.45 29.91
N LEU A 70 -25.28 -15.23 30.80
CA LEU A 70 -26.26 -16.26 30.42
C LEU A 70 -27.66 -15.70 30.16
N VAL A 71 -28.00 -14.56 30.76
CA VAL A 71 -29.28 -13.86 30.58
C VAL A 71 -29.18 -12.90 29.37
N GLU A 72 -28.68 -13.39 28.24
CA GLU A 72 -28.23 -12.57 27.12
C GLU A 72 -29.38 -12.01 26.27
N ASP A 73 -29.46 -10.68 26.15
CA ASP A 73 -30.33 -9.92 25.21
C ASP A 73 -29.51 -8.95 24.32
N GLN A 74 -28.19 -8.82 24.54
CA GLN A 74 -27.29 -7.91 23.80
C GLN A 74 -25.86 -8.48 23.70
N PRO A 75 -25.46 -9.12 22.59
CA PRO A 75 -24.14 -9.77 22.43
C PRO A 75 -22.96 -8.76 22.39
N ASP A 76 -23.21 -7.51 21.97
CA ASP A 76 -22.18 -6.48 21.76
C ASP A 76 -21.60 -5.88 23.05
N ALA A 77 -22.20 -6.17 24.21
CA ALA A 77 -21.73 -5.71 25.53
C ALA A 77 -21.10 -6.84 26.35
N SER A 78 -20.87 -8.00 25.73
CA SER A 78 -20.23 -9.14 26.38
C SER A 78 -18.78 -8.82 26.79
N PRO A 79 -18.23 -9.46 27.85
CA PRO A 79 -16.83 -9.28 28.24
C PRO A 79 -15.84 -9.55 27.10
N ALA A 80 -16.09 -10.57 26.27
CA ALA A 80 -15.24 -10.90 25.12
C ALA A 80 -15.24 -9.79 24.06
N ALA A 81 -16.39 -9.14 23.81
CA ALA A 81 -16.48 -7.99 22.93
C ALA A 81 -15.70 -6.78 23.50
N LEU A 82 -15.80 -6.53 24.81
CA LEU A 82 -15.06 -5.46 25.49
C LEU A 82 -13.54 -5.70 25.44
N GLU A 83 -13.07 -6.92 25.67
CA GLU A 83 -11.66 -7.30 25.54
C GLU A 83 -11.15 -7.10 24.11
N THR A 84 -11.92 -7.52 23.12
CA THR A 84 -11.58 -7.37 21.70
C THR A 84 -11.46 -5.90 21.31
N LEU A 85 -12.43 -5.07 21.72
CA LEU A 85 -12.38 -3.62 21.52
C LEU A 85 -11.19 -2.97 22.22
N GLY A 86 -10.86 -3.42 23.44
CA GLY A 86 -9.66 -2.98 24.17
C GLY A 86 -8.36 -3.33 23.43
N GLY A 87 -8.26 -4.54 22.89
CA GLY A 87 -7.12 -4.98 22.07
C GLY A 87 -6.99 -4.20 20.76
N ALA A 88 -8.11 -3.92 20.08
CA ALA A 88 -8.13 -3.08 18.89
C ALA A 88 -7.71 -1.63 19.19
N LEU A 89 -8.19 -1.06 20.31
CA LEU A 89 -7.79 0.27 20.77
C LEU A 89 -6.28 0.34 21.07
N ALA A 90 -5.75 -0.66 21.77
CA ALA A 90 -4.32 -0.74 22.08
C ALA A 90 -3.48 -0.83 20.80
N ALA A 91 -3.92 -1.61 19.80
CA ALA A 91 -3.25 -1.69 18.50
C ALA A 91 -3.23 -0.34 17.76
N LEU A 92 -4.38 0.35 17.67
CA LEU A 92 -4.46 1.67 17.03
C LEU A 92 -3.58 2.71 17.73
N GLY A 93 -3.59 2.71 19.08
CA GLY A 93 -2.75 3.61 19.88
C GLY A 93 -1.26 3.36 19.71
N ASP A 94 -0.83 2.10 19.72
CA ASP A 94 0.56 1.69 19.47
C ASP A 94 1.04 2.13 18.07
N LEU A 95 0.23 1.88 17.03
CA LEU A 95 0.55 2.28 15.66
C LEU A 95 0.59 3.81 15.50
N ALA A 96 -0.33 4.54 16.14
CA ALA A 96 -0.33 6.01 16.14
C ALA A 96 0.88 6.59 16.88
N GLY A 97 1.37 5.92 17.93
CA GLY A 97 2.55 6.31 18.68
C GLY A 97 3.87 6.12 17.93
N ARG A 98 3.93 5.11 17.05
CA ARG A 98 5.13 4.74 16.27
C ARG A 98 5.03 5.07 14.77
N SER A 99 4.09 5.91 14.36
CA SER A 99 3.73 6.08 12.95
C SER A 99 4.88 6.49 12.03
N GLU A 100 5.78 7.35 12.51
CA GLU A 100 6.96 7.78 11.73
C GLU A 100 7.94 6.62 11.57
N GLN A 101 8.20 5.85 12.62
CA GLN A 101 9.06 4.67 12.58
C GLN A 101 8.46 3.54 11.74
N LEU A 102 7.12 3.41 11.69
CA LEU A 102 6.44 2.42 10.83
C LEU A 102 6.65 2.70 9.34
N CYS A 103 6.89 3.95 8.96
CA CYS A 103 7.09 4.35 7.57
C CYS A 103 8.55 4.23 7.12
N VAL A 104 9.48 3.89 8.01
CA VAL A 104 10.91 3.70 7.71
C VAL A 104 11.30 2.25 7.91
N VAL A 105 11.87 1.65 6.88
CA VAL A 105 12.21 0.22 6.90
C VAL A 105 13.65 0.03 6.45
N GLU A 106 14.43 -0.70 7.24
CA GLU A 106 15.80 -1.10 6.90
C GLU A 106 15.80 -2.55 6.40
N VAL A 107 16.33 -2.77 5.20
CA VAL A 107 16.57 -4.12 4.68
C VAL A 107 17.95 -4.59 5.18
N PRO A 108 18.03 -5.67 5.98
CA PRO A 108 19.30 -6.23 6.39
C PRO A 108 20.14 -6.62 5.16
N ALA A 109 21.46 -6.50 5.26
CA ALA A 109 22.36 -6.91 4.17
C ALA A 109 22.16 -8.40 3.82
N GLY A 110 21.98 -8.69 2.54
CA GLY A 110 21.62 -10.02 2.03
C GLY A 110 20.16 -10.42 2.26
N GLY A 111 19.34 -9.54 2.84
CA GLY A 111 17.92 -9.77 3.11
C GLY A 111 17.03 -9.57 1.87
N SER A 112 15.82 -10.14 1.92
CA SER A 112 14.82 -9.99 0.87
C SER A 112 14.08 -8.66 1.01
N LEU A 113 14.29 -7.75 0.05
CA LEU A 113 13.54 -6.49 -0.06
C LEU A 113 12.02 -6.74 -0.08
N TYR A 114 11.58 -7.78 -0.80
CA TYR A 114 10.18 -8.15 -0.90
C TYR A 114 9.56 -8.52 0.45
N GLU A 115 10.19 -9.43 1.19
CA GLU A 115 9.67 -9.90 2.48
C GLU A 115 9.64 -8.78 3.51
N VAL A 116 10.67 -7.93 3.50
CA VAL A 116 10.79 -6.80 4.43
C VAL A 116 9.69 -5.77 4.17
N VAL A 117 9.45 -5.39 2.90
CA VAL A 117 8.36 -4.48 2.53
C VAL A 117 7.00 -5.11 2.83
N GLY A 118 6.80 -6.39 2.49
CA GLY A 118 5.56 -7.11 2.77
C GLY A 118 5.23 -7.19 4.26
N ARG A 119 6.25 -7.40 5.11
CA ARG A 119 6.11 -7.38 6.58
C ARG A 119 5.77 -5.99 7.10
N ALA A 120 6.44 -4.95 6.61
CA ALA A 120 6.16 -3.58 7.02
C ALA A 120 4.72 -3.16 6.66
N LEU A 121 4.28 -3.48 5.44
CA LEU A 121 2.88 -3.28 5.05
C LEU A 121 1.94 -4.13 5.91
N ALA A 122 2.26 -5.38 6.20
CA ALA A 122 1.41 -6.20 7.07
C ALA A 122 1.23 -5.60 8.47
N GLU A 123 2.30 -5.04 9.04
CA GLU A 123 2.26 -4.34 10.33
C GLU A 123 1.39 -3.08 10.27
N ILE A 124 1.50 -2.26 9.21
CA ILE A 124 0.58 -1.14 8.98
C ILE A 124 -0.88 -1.64 8.86
N GLY A 125 -1.06 -2.79 8.21
CA GLY A 125 -2.36 -3.43 7.99
C GLY A 125 -3.07 -3.87 9.26
N ARG A 126 -2.33 -3.98 10.38
CA ARG A 126 -2.88 -4.21 11.71
C ARG A 126 -3.91 -3.14 12.09
N ALA A 127 -3.76 -1.89 11.61
CA ALA A 127 -4.77 -0.85 11.79
C ALA A 127 -6.11 -1.21 11.12
N PHE A 128 -6.06 -1.75 9.90
CA PHE A 128 -7.26 -2.19 9.19
C PHE A 128 -7.88 -3.44 9.84
N SER A 129 -7.05 -4.37 10.32
CA SER A 129 -7.54 -5.50 11.12
C SER A 129 -8.27 -5.01 12.37
N ALA A 130 -7.71 -4.04 13.10
CA ALA A 130 -8.34 -3.45 14.29
C ALA A 130 -9.68 -2.76 13.95
N ALA A 131 -9.70 -1.95 12.89
CA ALA A 131 -10.92 -1.26 12.45
C ALA A 131 -12.04 -2.23 12.01
N ARG A 132 -11.67 -3.32 11.32
CA ARG A 132 -12.62 -4.38 10.94
C ARG A 132 -13.17 -5.11 12.16
N LEU A 133 -12.32 -5.46 13.14
CA LEU A 133 -12.78 -6.07 14.40
C LEU A 133 -13.78 -5.18 15.15
N VAL A 134 -13.49 -3.89 15.25
CA VAL A 134 -14.43 -2.91 15.85
C VAL A 134 -15.74 -2.89 15.08
N SER A 135 -15.70 -2.95 13.75
CA SER A 135 -16.89 -2.93 12.90
C SER A 135 -17.74 -4.21 13.06
N GLU A 136 -17.12 -5.38 13.20
CA GLU A 136 -17.82 -6.64 13.46
C GLU A 136 -18.47 -6.68 14.84
N VAL A 137 -17.78 -6.19 15.87
CA VAL A 137 -18.35 -6.04 17.23
C VAL A 137 -19.53 -5.07 17.21
N ARG A 138 -19.39 -3.93 16.53
CA ARG A 138 -20.47 -2.94 16.40
C ARG A 138 -21.71 -3.47 15.70
N ALA A 139 -21.53 -4.42 14.80
CA ALA A 139 -22.61 -5.01 14.03
C ALA A 139 -23.21 -6.27 14.65
N GLY A 140 -22.75 -6.68 15.84
CA GLY A 140 -23.21 -7.90 16.52
C GLY A 140 -22.91 -9.19 15.78
N ARG A 141 -21.94 -9.16 14.85
CA ARG A 141 -21.46 -10.33 14.10
C ARG A 141 -20.20 -10.95 14.70
N PHE A 142 -19.78 -10.44 15.84
CA PHE A 142 -18.61 -10.94 16.54
C PHE A 142 -18.91 -12.32 17.13
N GLU A 143 -18.26 -13.35 16.59
CA GLU A 143 -18.17 -14.66 17.23
C GLU A 143 -16.85 -14.74 18.01
N PRO A 144 -16.89 -14.97 19.34
CA PRO A 144 -15.68 -15.19 20.12
C PRO A 144 -15.07 -16.54 19.74
N ALA A 145 -14.21 -16.56 18.72
CA ALA A 145 -13.29 -17.68 18.54
C ALA A 145 -12.42 -17.76 19.81
N GLY A 146 -12.37 -18.93 20.46
CA GLY A 146 -11.74 -19.10 21.76
C GLY A 146 -10.34 -18.46 21.83
N GLY A 147 -10.21 -17.43 22.68
CA GLY A 147 -9.00 -16.61 22.82
C GLY A 147 -9.12 -15.29 22.06
N GLY A 148 -9.19 -14.17 22.79
CA GLY A 148 -9.36 -12.83 22.23
C GLY A 148 -8.46 -12.58 21.01
N VAL A 149 -9.08 -12.35 19.85
CA VAL A 149 -8.35 -12.10 18.60
C VAL A 149 -7.79 -10.67 18.67
N ALA A 150 -6.56 -10.54 19.15
CA ALA A 150 -5.83 -9.30 19.01
C ALA A 150 -5.73 -8.95 17.52
N ALA A 151 -5.90 -7.67 17.17
CA ALA A 151 -5.68 -7.20 15.82
C ALA A 151 -4.24 -7.56 15.39
N GLY A 152 -4.13 -8.53 14.49
CA GLY A 152 -2.86 -9.04 13.98
C GLY A 152 -2.43 -8.34 12.69
N PRO A 153 -1.19 -8.58 12.23
CA PRO A 153 -0.74 -8.09 10.94
C PRO A 153 -1.66 -8.55 9.81
N LEU A 154 -2.02 -7.63 8.91
CA LEU A 154 -2.88 -7.90 7.75
C LEU A 154 -2.08 -7.74 6.46
N PRO A 155 -1.74 -8.82 5.74
CA PRO A 155 -0.99 -8.74 4.49
C PRO A 155 -1.64 -7.82 3.45
N PHE A 156 -0.83 -7.10 2.68
CA PHE A 156 -1.29 -6.14 1.66
C PHE A 156 -2.25 -6.76 0.63
N SER A 157 -2.06 -8.04 0.29
CA SER A 157 -2.95 -8.80 -0.59
C SER A 157 -4.39 -8.90 -0.07
N ARG A 158 -4.61 -8.78 1.24
CA ARG A 158 -5.93 -8.80 1.89
C ARG A 158 -6.54 -7.42 2.14
N TRP A 159 -5.84 -6.36 1.73
CA TRP A 159 -6.35 -5.01 1.84
C TRP A 159 -7.40 -4.73 0.79
N THR A 160 -8.44 -3.99 1.18
CA THR A 160 -9.43 -3.48 0.23
C THR A 160 -8.85 -2.31 -0.58
N LYS A 161 -9.53 -1.95 -1.68
CA LYS A 161 -9.19 -0.77 -2.48
C LYS A 161 -9.19 0.53 -1.66
N ALA A 162 -10.10 0.65 -0.68
CA ALA A 162 -10.17 1.83 0.18
C ALA A 162 -8.97 1.89 1.14
N GLU A 163 -8.58 0.76 1.73
CA GLU A 163 -7.43 0.65 2.63
C GLU A 163 -6.11 0.95 1.89
N ARG A 164 -5.95 0.41 0.67
CA ARG A 164 -4.78 0.72 -0.20
C ARG A 164 -4.69 2.20 -0.59
N ARG A 165 -5.78 2.97 -0.52
CA ARG A 165 -5.78 4.43 -0.75
C ARG A 165 -5.38 5.23 0.50
N LEU A 166 -5.54 4.64 1.69
CA LEU A 166 -5.16 5.25 2.97
C LEU A 166 -3.72 4.91 3.38
N ALA A 167 -3.09 3.99 2.66
CA ALA A 167 -1.77 3.49 2.96
C ALA A 167 -0.72 4.63 3.02
N PRO A 168 0.08 4.72 4.08
CA PRO A 168 1.15 5.69 4.16
C PRO A 168 2.28 5.33 3.19
N PRO A 169 3.09 6.34 2.77
CA PRO A 169 4.31 6.07 2.02
C PRO A 169 5.31 5.28 2.88
N LEU A 170 6.10 4.41 2.25
CA LEU A 170 7.21 3.72 2.89
C LEU A 170 8.55 4.21 2.32
N VAL A 171 9.47 4.55 3.23
CA VAL A 171 10.87 4.83 2.92
C VAL A 171 11.68 3.58 3.31
N VAL A 172 12.34 2.97 2.33
CA VAL A 172 13.03 1.69 2.49
C VAL A 172 14.51 1.86 2.20
N ARG A 173 15.36 1.62 3.19
CA ARG A 173 16.81 1.62 3.04
C ARG A 173 17.29 0.23 2.67
N VAL A 174 18.09 0.16 1.61
CA VAL A 174 18.50 -1.12 1.01
C VAL A 174 19.87 -1.01 0.37
N GLN A 175 20.68 -2.06 0.49
CA GLN A 175 21.94 -2.16 -0.22
C GLN A 175 21.69 -2.35 -1.72
N GLY A 176 22.45 -1.67 -2.57
CA GLY A 176 22.28 -1.74 -4.03
C GLY A 176 22.45 -3.14 -4.63
N ARG A 177 23.25 -3.99 -3.98
CA ARG A 177 23.37 -5.43 -4.32
C ARG A 177 22.14 -6.27 -3.97
N ASP A 178 21.33 -5.84 -3.01
CA ASP A 178 20.13 -6.54 -2.56
C ASP A 178 18.86 -5.95 -3.19
N LEU A 179 19.01 -4.93 -4.04
CA LEU A 179 17.93 -4.22 -4.71
C LEU A 179 17.31 -5.09 -5.82
N ARG A 180 16.23 -5.80 -5.46
CA ARG A 180 15.39 -6.57 -6.38
C ARG A 180 14.00 -5.94 -6.52
N ALA A 181 13.96 -4.76 -7.12
CA ALA A 181 12.74 -3.92 -7.12
C ALA A 181 11.57 -4.50 -7.93
N ALA A 182 11.81 -5.32 -8.95
CA ALA A 182 10.74 -5.90 -9.78
C ALA A 182 9.68 -6.67 -8.96
N GLY A 183 10.08 -7.32 -7.86
CA GLY A 183 9.15 -8.03 -6.98
C GLY A 183 8.19 -7.12 -6.21
N LEU A 184 8.43 -5.82 -6.17
CA LEU A 184 7.57 -4.86 -5.47
C LEU A 184 6.31 -4.48 -6.24
N ALA A 185 6.16 -4.93 -7.49
CA ALA A 185 5.02 -4.59 -8.34
C ALA A 185 3.66 -4.87 -7.69
N GLU A 186 3.55 -5.95 -6.90
CA GLU A 186 2.30 -6.31 -6.22
C GLU A 186 1.88 -5.34 -5.11
N PHE A 187 2.82 -4.55 -4.58
CA PHE A 187 2.55 -3.54 -3.55
C PHE A 187 2.18 -2.18 -4.16
N LEU A 188 2.31 -2.02 -5.48
CA LEU A 188 2.04 -0.76 -6.18
C LEU A 188 0.58 -0.68 -6.64
N ASP A 189 -0.32 -0.57 -5.66
CA ASP A 189 -1.76 -0.37 -5.87
C ASP A 189 -2.34 0.72 -4.94
N GLY A 190 -3.50 1.25 -5.31
CA GLY A 190 -4.18 2.31 -4.58
C GLY A 190 -3.38 3.62 -4.63
N ARG A 191 -2.94 4.09 -3.46
CA ARG A 191 -2.07 5.28 -3.31
C ARG A 191 -0.75 4.92 -2.64
N GLN A 192 -0.37 3.63 -2.64
CA GLN A 192 0.88 3.18 -2.03
C GLN A 192 2.07 3.82 -2.74
N ARG A 193 2.96 4.43 -1.95
CA ARG A 193 4.21 5.00 -2.44
C ARG A 193 5.38 4.31 -1.77
N LEU A 194 6.37 3.88 -2.54
CA LEU A 194 7.60 3.28 -2.04
C LEU A 194 8.78 4.18 -2.44
N VAL A 195 9.66 4.52 -1.50
CA VAL A 195 10.88 5.28 -1.77
C VAL A 195 12.07 4.45 -1.31
N LEU A 196 12.84 3.95 -2.26
CA LEU A 196 14.02 3.14 -2.01
C LEU A 196 15.24 4.05 -1.86
N VAL A 197 15.86 4.08 -0.69
CA VAL A 197 17.13 4.75 -0.45
C VAL A 197 18.23 3.72 -0.64
N VAL A 198 18.93 3.80 -1.78
CA VAL A 198 19.88 2.78 -2.21
C VAL A 198 21.29 3.13 -1.73
N GLU A 199 21.89 2.20 -1.00
CA GLU A 199 23.25 2.33 -0.48
C GLU A 199 24.24 1.51 -1.32
N GLY A 200 25.32 2.16 -1.78
CA GLY A 200 26.36 1.51 -2.58
C GLY A 200 25.96 1.27 -4.05
N GLU A 201 26.76 0.47 -4.75
CA GLU A 201 26.55 0.15 -6.17
C GLU A 201 25.29 -0.70 -6.36
N CYS A 202 24.49 -0.36 -7.38
CA CYS A 202 23.31 -1.10 -7.78
C CYS A 202 23.30 -1.36 -9.30
N ALA A 203 22.34 -2.16 -9.75
CA ALA A 203 22.03 -2.29 -11.17
C ALA A 203 21.78 -0.90 -11.80
N PRO A 204 22.00 -0.72 -13.12
CA PRO A 204 21.91 0.60 -13.71
C PRO A 204 20.46 1.12 -13.83
N ALA A 205 19.45 0.26 -13.99
CA ALA A 205 18.04 0.68 -14.09
C ALA A 205 17.10 -0.24 -13.29
N PRO A 206 17.28 -0.37 -11.96
CA PRO A 206 16.53 -1.31 -11.10
C PRO A 206 15.02 -1.13 -11.17
N LEU A 207 14.53 0.08 -11.43
CA LEU A 207 13.09 0.36 -11.54
C LEU A 207 12.55 0.21 -12.98
N GLY A 208 13.39 -0.04 -13.99
CA GLY A 208 12.97 -0.04 -15.39
C GLY A 208 11.85 -1.05 -15.70
N ARG A 209 11.84 -2.19 -14.99
CA ARG A 209 10.80 -3.22 -15.11
C ARG A 209 9.46 -2.87 -14.44
N LEU A 210 9.42 -1.82 -13.63
CA LEU A 210 8.20 -1.33 -12.99
C LEU A 210 7.52 -0.20 -13.79
N ILE A 211 8.07 0.14 -14.96
CA ILE A 211 7.44 1.09 -15.88
C ILE A 211 6.22 0.42 -16.50
N THR A 212 5.07 0.64 -15.88
CA THR A 212 3.77 0.16 -16.36
C THR A 212 2.76 1.31 -16.37
N PRO A 213 1.71 1.24 -17.19
CA PRO A 213 0.64 2.23 -17.17
C PRO A 213 0.08 2.42 -15.76
N GLY A 214 -0.12 3.67 -15.34
CA GLY A 214 -0.72 4.02 -14.05
C GLY A 214 0.20 4.02 -12.84
N ILE A 215 1.47 3.61 -12.98
CA ILE A 215 2.47 3.67 -11.90
C ILE A 215 3.46 4.80 -12.16
N PHE A 216 3.60 5.71 -11.19
CA PHE A 216 4.66 6.71 -11.24
C PHE A 216 6.00 6.08 -10.86
N VAL A 217 7.01 6.18 -11.71
CA VAL A 217 8.35 5.59 -11.45
C VAL A 217 9.41 6.67 -11.54
N LEU A 218 10.25 6.79 -10.52
CA LEU A 218 11.33 7.77 -10.47
C LEU A 218 12.64 7.12 -10.06
N GLN A 219 13.68 7.30 -10.86
CA GLN A 219 15.04 6.94 -10.47
C GLN A 219 15.91 8.21 -10.53
N SER A 220 16.44 8.63 -9.39
CA SER A 220 17.16 9.90 -9.25
C SER A 220 18.36 9.74 -8.31
N ALA A 221 19.39 10.56 -8.48
CA ALA A 221 20.56 10.55 -7.59
C ALA A 221 20.28 11.19 -6.21
N GLY A 222 19.16 11.92 -6.09
CA GLY A 222 18.75 12.62 -4.88
C GLY A 222 17.27 12.96 -4.91
N GLY A 223 16.85 13.94 -4.11
CA GLY A 223 15.44 14.28 -3.89
C GLY A 223 14.65 14.85 -5.06
N SER A 224 15.30 15.14 -6.19
CA SER A 224 14.64 15.73 -7.35
C SER A 224 13.52 14.83 -7.87
N GLY A 225 12.31 15.38 -8.00
CA GLY A 225 11.12 14.69 -8.50
C GLY A 225 10.26 13.98 -7.46
N LEU A 226 10.68 13.92 -6.18
CA LEU A 226 9.86 13.32 -5.12
C LEU A 226 8.55 14.12 -4.86
N ASP A 227 8.57 15.42 -5.12
CA ASP A 227 7.40 16.30 -5.13
C ASP A 227 6.34 15.86 -6.16
N ARG A 228 6.78 15.45 -7.35
CA ARG A 228 5.90 14.91 -8.40
C ARG A 228 5.32 13.55 -8.01
N LEU A 229 6.13 12.67 -7.40
CA LEU A 229 5.63 11.41 -6.83
C LEU A 229 4.58 11.64 -5.74
N LEU A 230 4.79 12.65 -4.89
CA LEU A 230 3.83 13.02 -3.85
C LEU A 230 2.53 13.56 -4.45
N ALA A 231 2.62 14.38 -5.50
CA ALA A 231 1.47 14.97 -6.18
C ALA A 231 0.65 13.95 -6.98
N TRP A 232 1.27 12.85 -7.44
CA TRP A 232 0.59 11.79 -8.18
C TRP A 232 -0.52 11.12 -7.34
N ASP A 233 -1.72 11.06 -7.90
CA ASP A 233 -2.90 10.45 -7.27
C ASP A 233 -3.05 8.95 -7.59
N GLY A 234 -1.97 8.20 -7.41
CA GLY A 234 -1.95 6.76 -7.67
C GLY A 234 -0.74 6.09 -7.03
N PRO A 235 -0.50 4.80 -7.36
CA PRO A 235 0.66 4.10 -6.85
C PRO A 235 1.93 4.65 -7.50
N GLY A 236 3.03 4.60 -6.75
CA GLY A 236 4.31 5.02 -7.30
C GLY A 236 5.51 4.52 -6.52
N ILE A 237 6.64 4.54 -7.19
CA ILE A 237 7.92 4.10 -6.64
C ILE A 237 9.03 5.05 -7.06
N ALA A 238 9.86 5.44 -6.09
CA ALA A 238 11.10 6.16 -6.32
C ALA A 238 12.30 5.36 -5.84
N ALA A 239 13.45 5.52 -6.49
CA ALA A 239 14.73 5.05 -6.00
C ALA A 239 15.75 6.18 -6.01
N LEU A 240 16.35 6.44 -4.86
CA LEU A 240 17.48 7.35 -4.67
C LEU A 240 18.77 6.53 -4.85
N VAL A 241 19.31 6.57 -6.05
CA VAL A 241 20.39 5.70 -6.53
C VAL A 241 21.76 6.41 -6.54
N PRO A 242 22.89 5.68 -6.60
CA PRO A 242 24.19 6.30 -6.89
C PRO A 242 24.23 6.97 -8.27
N ASP A 243 25.15 7.92 -8.46
CA ASP A 243 25.33 8.67 -9.73
C ASP A 243 25.70 7.77 -10.93
N SER A 244 26.17 6.55 -10.68
CA SER A 244 26.48 5.55 -11.69
C SER A 244 25.25 4.92 -12.34
N ALA A 245 24.07 5.06 -11.74
CA ALA A 245 22.82 4.49 -12.23
C ALA A 245 22.09 5.47 -13.16
N ALA A 246 21.19 4.95 -13.99
CA ALA A 246 20.33 5.76 -14.84
C ALA A 246 19.45 6.71 -14.02
N ARG A 247 19.12 7.86 -14.59
CA ARG A 247 18.17 8.81 -14.01
C ARG A 247 17.05 9.03 -15.00
N PHE A 248 15.83 8.75 -14.56
CA PHE A 248 14.64 8.83 -15.40
C PHE A 248 13.38 9.00 -14.55
N ALA A 249 12.33 9.49 -15.17
CA ALA A 249 11.00 9.57 -14.59
C ALA A 249 9.97 9.05 -15.61
N HIS A 250 9.13 8.13 -15.18
CA HIS A 250 7.89 7.75 -15.85
C HIS A 250 6.71 8.39 -15.11
N ASP A 251 6.05 9.33 -15.78
CA ASP A 251 4.86 10.02 -15.29
C ASP A 251 3.63 9.56 -16.09
N PRO A 252 2.70 8.82 -15.47
CA PRO A 252 1.49 8.35 -16.14
C PRO A 252 0.64 9.47 -16.76
N SER A 253 0.75 10.71 -16.26
CA SER A 253 0.03 11.88 -16.76
C SER A 253 0.69 12.54 -17.98
N GLY A 254 1.91 12.12 -18.35
CA GLY A 254 2.73 12.77 -19.38
C GLY A 254 2.29 12.57 -20.83
N GLY A 255 1.25 11.77 -21.10
CA GLY A 255 0.77 11.53 -22.47
C GLY A 255 -0.04 10.25 -22.61
N ALA A 256 -0.34 9.84 -23.84
CA ALA A 256 -1.07 8.60 -24.13
C ALA A 256 -0.12 7.41 -24.30
N ALA A 257 1.06 7.65 -24.87
CA ALA A 257 2.04 6.61 -25.19
C ALA A 257 3.19 6.58 -24.18
N ALA A 258 3.84 5.42 -24.04
CA ALA A 258 4.91 5.21 -23.06
C ALA A 258 6.10 6.19 -23.22
N TRP A 259 6.42 6.53 -24.47
CA TRP A 259 7.51 7.43 -24.86
C TRP A 259 7.34 8.91 -24.44
N GLU A 260 6.13 9.32 -24.10
CA GLU A 260 5.72 10.68 -23.73
C GLU A 260 5.73 10.78 -22.20
N ARG A 261 5.40 9.66 -21.57
CA ARG A 261 5.40 9.46 -20.12
C ARG A 261 6.79 9.25 -19.57
N LEU A 262 7.72 8.69 -20.34
CA LEU A 262 9.09 8.39 -19.92
C LEU A 262 10.08 9.47 -20.36
N ARG A 263 10.71 10.14 -19.40
CA ARG A 263 11.85 11.05 -19.62
C ARG A 263 13.11 10.45 -19.01
N ILE A 264 14.16 10.29 -19.84
CA ILE A 264 15.48 9.87 -19.39
C ILE A 264 16.37 11.11 -19.30
N GLU A 265 16.91 11.39 -18.11
CA GLU A 265 17.81 12.52 -17.85
C GLU A 265 19.28 12.11 -17.99
N PHE A 266 19.58 10.87 -17.58
CA PHE A 266 20.92 10.33 -17.67
C PHE A 266 20.86 8.83 -17.90
N LEU A 267 21.69 8.36 -18.82
CA LEU A 267 21.81 6.96 -19.14
C LEU A 267 23.30 6.58 -19.16
N PRO A 268 23.73 5.61 -18.34
CA PRO A 268 25.10 5.12 -18.39
C PRO A 268 25.42 4.54 -19.77
N ASP A 269 26.55 4.95 -20.35
CA ASP A 269 27.00 4.48 -21.67
C ASP A 269 27.55 3.04 -21.63
N ARG A 270 27.93 2.55 -20.45
CA ARG A 270 28.46 1.21 -20.23
C ARG A 270 27.93 0.65 -18.92
N ALA A 271 27.43 -0.59 -18.94
CA ALA A 271 27.19 -1.34 -17.72
C ALA A 271 28.51 -1.57 -16.97
N ALA A 272 28.41 -1.74 -15.64
CA ALA A 272 29.56 -2.13 -14.84
C ALA A 272 30.10 -3.48 -15.35
N ARG A 273 31.42 -3.59 -15.48
CA ARG A 273 32.06 -4.86 -15.90
C ARG A 273 31.85 -5.98 -14.88
N ARG A 274 31.54 -5.62 -13.63
CA ARG A 274 31.33 -6.54 -12.51
C ARG A 274 29.84 -6.85 -12.37
N ALA A 275 29.54 -8.10 -12.01
CA ALA A 275 28.18 -8.47 -11.62
C ALA A 275 27.77 -7.73 -10.34
N ILE A 276 26.60 -7.12 -10.36
CA ILE A 276 26.02 -6.40 -9.21
C ILE A 276 24.71 -7.07 -8.86
N GLY A 277 24.55 -7.44 -7.59
CA GLY A 277 23.32 -8.06 -7.09
C GLY A 277 22.90 -9.32 -7.87
N GLY A 278 23.87 -10.12 -8.32
CA GLY A 278 23.61 -11.34 -9.10
C GLY A 278 23.22 -11.12 -10.57
N LEU A 279 23.22 -9.87 -11.06
CA LEU A 279 23.04 -9.55 -12.48
C LEU A 279 24.37 -9.47 -13.20
N SER A 280 24.51 -10.23 -14.28
CA SER A 280 25.67 -10.15 -15.18
C SER A 280 25.73 -8.81 -15.90
N GLY A 281 26.91 -8.45 -16.44
CA GLY A 281 27.04 -7.22 -17.23
C GLY A 281 26.11 -7.19 -18.47
N ALA A 282 25.82 -8.35 -19.07
CA ALA A 282 24.87 -8.45 -20.17
C ALA A 282 23.44 -8.15 -19.71
N GLN A 283 23.00 -8.72 -18.59
CA GLN A 283 21.67 -8.44 -18.01
C GLN A 283 21.52 -6.97 -17.60
N GLN A 284 22.60 -6.34 -17.11
CA GLN A 284 22.61 -4.91 -16.82
C GLN A 284 22.47 -4.06 -18.10
N MET A 285 23.05 -4.49 -19.22
CA MET A 285 22.87 -3.82 -20.52
C MET A 285 21.45 -4.01 -21.06
N GLU A 286 20.86 -5.20 -20.92
CA GLU A 286 19.47 -5.46 -21.31
C GLU A 286 18.48 -4.53 -20.59
N GLU A 287 18.70 -4.23 -19.30
CA GLU A 287 17.88 -3.26 -18.56
C GLU A 287 17.99 -1.84 -19.14
N LEU A 288 19.19 -1.44 -19.54
CA LEU A 288 19.42 -0.14 -20.19
C LEU A 288 18.77 -0.08 -21.57
N GLU A 289 18.85 -1.18 -22.33
CA GLU A 289 18.19 -1.31 -23.64
C GLU A 289 16.66 -1.29 -23.52
N LEU A 290 16.10 -1.96 -22.51
CA LEU A 290 14.67 -1.86 -22.17
C LEU A 290 14.28 -0.40 -21.95
N LEU A 291 15.01 0.33 -21.12
CA LEU A 291 14.73 1.74 -20.87
C LEU A 291 14.80 2.59 -22.14
N ARG A 292 15.81 2.37 -23.00
CA ARG A 292 15.93 3.04 -24.31
C ARG A 292 14.73 2.73 -25.20
N SER A 293 14.31 1.46 -25.28
CA SER A 293 13.20 1.05 -26.13
C SER A 293 11.88 1.70 -25.71
N LEU A 294 11.61 1.79 -24.39
CA LEU A 294 10.41 2.41 -23.84
C LEU A 294 10.35 3.93 -24.12
N ALA A 295 11.51 4.58 -24.19
CA ALA A 295 11.62 6.01 -24.49
C ALA A 295 11.65 6.31 -26.01
N THR A 296 11.87 5.30 -26.84
CA THR A 296 12.02 5.49 -28.29
C THR A 296 10.66 5.57 -28.96
N ARG A 297 10.57 6.43 -29.99
CA ARG A 297 9.38 6.50 -30.84
C ARG A 297 9.30 5.41 -31.89
N PRO A 298 8.36 4.42 -31.86
CA PRO A 298 8.11 3.58 -33.04
C PRO A 298 7.98 4.38 -34.32
N ALA A 299 8.82 4.05 -35.28
CA ALA A 299 8.70 4.51 -36.65
C ALA A 299 7.44 3.88 -37.26
N GLY A 300 6.41 4.69 -37.50
CA GLY A 300 5.13 4.24 -38.07
C GLY A 300 3.88 4.70 -37.31
N GLY A 301 4.01 5.32 -36.13
CA GLY A 301 2.89 6.00 -35.47
C GLY A 301 2.57 7.32 -36.17
N GLU A 302 1.74 7.27 -37.21
CA GLU A 302 1.13 8.46 -37.81
C GLU A 302 0.48 9.29 -36.71
N THR A 303 0.95 10.52 -36.57
CA THR A 303 0.23 11.57 -35.86
C THR A 303 -1.07 11.76 -36.62
N ARG A 304 -2.21 11.27 -36.11
CA ARG A 304 -3.51 11.67 -36.66
C ARG A 304 -3.55 13.20 -36.57
N PRO A 305 -3.63 13.93 -37.69
CA PRO A 305 -3.72 15.38 -37.61
C PRO A 305 -4.97 15.73 -36.80
N ALA A 306 -4.85 16.75 -35.95
CA ALA A 306 -6.01 17.35 -35.30
C ALA A 306 -7.00 17.73 -36.40
N GLY A 307 -8.09 16.97 -36.51
CA GLY A 307 -9.17 17.28 -37.44
C GLY A 307 -9.79 18.62 -37.07
N PRO A 308 -10.33 19.37 -38.05
CA PRO A 308 -10.98 20.64 -37.77
C PRO A 308 -12.21 20.45 -36.87
N GLU A 309 -12.50 21.48 -36.08
CA GLU A 309 -13.65 21.56 -35.16
C GLU A 309 -15.00 21.30 -35.85
N PRO A 310 -16.04 20.90 -35.08
CA PRO A 310 -17.13 20.10 -35.60
C PRO A 310 -18.17 20.97 -36.33
N ALA A 311 -18.49 20.56 -37.55
CA ALA A 311 -19.79 20.82 -38.15
C ALA A 311 -20.28 19.51 -38.78
N ASP A 312 -21.44 19.09 -38.26
CA ASP A 312 -22.34 18.00 -38.62
C ASP A 312 -22.03 16.98 -39.74
N ALA A 313 -22.47 15.76 -39.40
CA ALA A 313 -22.97 14.69 -40.27
C ALA A 313 -22.00 13.60 -40.75
N ALA A 314 -21.94 12.54 -39.92
CA ALA A 314 -22.34 11.17 -40.23
C ALA A 314 -21.85 10.44 -41.50
N ALA A 315 -21.47 9.17 -41.25
CA ALA A 315 -21.23 8.06 -42.19
C ALA A 315 -19.79 7.91 -42.73
N GLY A 316 -18.96 7.25 -41.94
CA GLY A 316 -17.76 6.57 -42.41
C GLY A 316 -17.32 5.55 -41.36
N LEU A 317 -17.53 4.26 -41.65
CA LEU A 317 -17.13 3.15 -40.78
C LEU A 317 -15.66 3.29 -40.38
N THR A 318 -15.42 3.43 -39.08
CA THR A 318 -14.09 3.43 -38.49
C THR A 318 -13.43 2.07 -38.74
N ALA A 319 -12.29 2.09 -39.42
CA ALA A 319 -11.39 0.94 -39.47
C ALA A 319 -10.99 0.61 -38.03
N ALA A 320 -11.54 -0.48 -37.49
CA ALA A 320 -11.28 -0.91 -36.12
C ALA A 320 -9.77 -1.13 -35.89
N ASP A 321 -9.28 -0.55 -34.79
CA ASP A 321 -7.93 -0.71 -34.25
C ASP A 321 -7.61 -2.22 -34.12
N PRO A 322 -6.41 -2.67 -34.52
CA PRO A 322 -5.94 -4.03 -34.23
C PRO A 322 -6.16 -4.49 -32.78
N ALA A 323 -6.07 -3.57 -31.80
CA ALA A 323 -6.36 -3.84 -30.40
C ALA A 323 -7.85 -4.12 -30.14
N ASP A 324 -8.76 -3.39 -30.80
CA ASP A 324 -10.21 -3.63 -30.71
C ASP A 324 -10.61 -4.96 -31.34
N LYS A 325 -9.95 -5.34 -32.45
CA LYS A 325 -10.14 -6.66 -33.06
C LYS A 325 -9.69 -7.79 -32.14
N LEU A 326 -8.57 -7.61 -31.44
CA LEU A 326 -8.09 -8.58 -30.45
C LEU A 326 -9.03 -8.67 -29.25
N ALA A 327 -9.50 -7.53 -28.72
CA ALA A 327 -10.44 -7.48 -27.61
C ALA A 327 -11.78 -8.14 -27.97
N ALA A 328 -12.33 -7.86 -29.15
CA ALA A 328 -13.54 -8.50 -29.66
C ALA A 328 -13.35 -10.02 -29.89
N TRP A 329 -12.17 -10.43 -30.37
CA TRP A 329 -11.85 -11.84 -30.55
C TRP A 329 -11.73 -12.59 -29.22
N LEU A 330 -11.12 -11.97 -28.20
CA LEU A 330 -11.02 -12.55 -26.86
C LEU A 330 -12.39 -12.68 -26.20
N LEU A 331 -13.23 -11.64 -26.30
CA LEU A 331 -14.59 -11.67 -25.74
C LEU A 331 -15.50 -12.69 -26.44
N SER A 332 -15.30 -12.95 -27.73
CA SER A 332 -16.03 -14.00 -28.46
C SER A 332 -15.55 -15.44 -28.16
N ARG A 333 -14.41 -15.59 -27.46
CA ARG A 333 -13.88 -16.88 -27.00
C ARG A 333 -14.26 -17.20 -25.55
N VAL A 334 -14.69 -16.21 -24.77
CA VAL A 334 -15.17 -16.41 -23.41
C VAL A 334 -16.67 -16.65 -23.46
N ASP A 335 -17.06 -17.92 -23.48
CA ASP A 335 -18.45 -18.28 -23.22
C ASP A 335 -18.70 -18.14 -21.70
N LEU A 336 -19.27 -17.01 -21.28
CA LEU A 336 -19.65 -16.77 -19.88
C LEU A 336 -20.95 -17.51 -19.49
N SER A 337 -21.43 -18.43 -20.34
CA SER A 337 -22.68 -19.16 -20.12
C SER A 337 -22.57 -20.35 -19.17
N ASP A 338 -21.35 -20.74 -18.75
CA ASP A 338 -21.12 -21.91 -17.87
C ASP A 338 -20.53 -21.56 -16.48
N ALA A 339 -20.74 -20.34 -15.99
CA ALA A 339 -20.48 -19.99 -14.58
C ALA A 339 -21.81 -19.79 -13.82
N GLY A 340 -22.50 -20.91 -13.57
CA GLY A 340 -23.53 -21.03 -12.54
C GLY A 340 -22.92 -21.37 -11.18
#